data_AF-A0AAU7VX59-F1
#
_entry.id   AF-A0AAU7VX59-F1
#
_cell.length_a   1.000
_cell.length_b   1.000
_cell.length_c   1.000
_cell.angle_alpha   90.00
_cell.angle_beta   90.00
_cell.angle_gamma   90.00
#
_symmetry.space_group_name_H-M   'P 1'
#
loop_
_entity.id
_entity.type
_entity.pdbx_description
1 polymer ?
#
loop_
_entity_poly.entity_id
_entity_poly.type
_entity_poly.pdbx_seq_one_letter_code
_entity_poly.pdbx_strand_id
1 'polypeptide(L)'
;MDRLLVITAQVAIAHGHRVEVIEQIDPLTEEPVVLAVVDLDTGIRYRRTDEVRGEFSRWIGRVLECTVTIGGAGRTVLRVDPIGSGATEAKGALYGADAAADAAKAEADRWGGTDRPPAEEPERFW
;
A
#
# COMPACT_ATOMS: atom_id res chain seq x y z
N MET A 1 5.91 -13.60 -0.10
CA MET A 1 6.30 -12.86 1.13
C MET A 1 5.03 -12.75 1.94
N ASP A 2 5.04 -13.07 3.24
CA ASP A 2 3.83 -13.02 4.06
C ASP A 2 3.50 -11.58 4.45
N ARG A 3 2.20 -11.28 4.60
CA ARG A 3 1.68 -9.97 5.02
C ARG A 3 1.12 -10.06 6.43
N LEU A 4 1.45 -9.06 7.25
CA LEU A 4 0.90 -8.88 8.58
C LEU A 4 -0.31 -7.95 8.52
N LEU A 5 -1.45 -8.41 9.00
CA LEU A 5 -2.70 -7.64 9.03
C LEU A 5 -3.12 -7.41 10.47
N VAL A 6 -3.49 -6.17 10.80
CA VAL A 6 -3.98 -5.79 12.13
C VAL A 6 -5.44 -5.35 12.00
N ILE A 7 -6.31 -6.00 12.77
CA ILE A 7 -7.74 -5.74 12.79
C ILE A 7 -8.13 -5.31 14.21
N THR A 8 -8.78 -4.16 14.33
CA THR A 8 -9.30 -3.63 15.60
C THR A 8 -10.65 -4.26 15.94
N ALA A 9 -10.69 -5.59 15.99
CA ALA A 9 -11.84 -6.40 16.37
C ALA A 9 -11.38 -7.80 16.79
N GLN A 10 -12.24 -8.55 17.47
CA GLN A 10 -12.02 -9.96 17.77
C GLN A 10 -12.49 -10.81 16.59
N VAL A 11 -11.54 -11.22 15.76
CA VAL A 11 -11.77 -12.02 14.55
C VAL A 11 -10.98 -13.31 14.67
N ALA A 12 -11.67 -14.45 14.61
CA ALA A 12 -11.05 -15.77 14.62
C ALA A 12 -11.19 -16.40 13.23
N ILE A 13 -10.04 -16.72 12.61
CA ILE A 13 -9.96 -17.39 11.32
C ILE A 13 -8.93 -18.51 11.48
N ALA A 14 -9.30 -19.72 11.08
CA ALA A 14 -8.45 -20.89 11.28
C ALA A 14 -7.23 -20.89 10.34
N HIS A 15 -6.15 -21.52 10.81
CA HIS A 15 -4.94 -21.74 10.03
C HIS A 15 -5.27 -22.46 8.71
N GLY A 16 -4.67 -22.00 7.61
CA GLY A 16 -4.81 -22.58 6.28
C GLY A 16 -6.05 -22.12 5.51
N HIS A 17 -7.01 -21.45 6.17
CA HIS A 17 -8.17 -20.87 5.51
C HIS A 17 -7.72 -19.81 4.49
N ARG A 18 -8.41 -19.79 3.36
CA ARG A 18 -8.31 -18.75 2.35
C ARG A 18 -9.11 -17.56 2.81
N VAL A 19 -8.47 -16.41 2.76
CA VAL A 19 -9.09 -15.14 3.09
C VAL A 19 -9.05 -14.22 1.89
N GLU A 20 -10.13 -13.49 1.72
CA GLU A 20 -10.13 -12.30 0.89
C GLU A 20 -10.01 -11.07 1.78
N VAL A 21 -9.08 -10.19 1.44
CA VAL A 21 -8.76 -8.99 2.19
C VAL A 21 -9.09 -7.78 1.31
N ILE A 22 -9.81 -6.82 1.91
CA ILE A 22 -10.07 -5.52 1.31
C ILE A 22 -9.36 -4.49 2.19
N GLU A 23 -8.44 -3.75 1.58
CA GLU A 23 -7.63 -2.73 2.25
C GLU A 23 -7.72 -1.40 1.50
N GLN A 24 -7.48 -0.31 2.21
CA GLN A 24 -7.35 1.03 1.65
C GLN A 24 -6.08 1.68 2.20
N ILE A 25 -5.41 2.49 1.39
CA ILE A 25 -4.32 3.33 1.85
C ILE A 25 -4.94 4.51 2.63
N ASP A 26 -4.58 4.64 3.90
CA ASP A 26 -4.98 5.79 4.71
C ASP A 26 -4.32 7.07 4.14
N PRO A 27 -5.09 8.11 3.79
CA PRO A 27 -4.53 9.32 3.18
C PRO A 27 -3.66 10.15 4.13
N LEU A 28 -3.75 9.92 5.44
CA LEU A 28 -2.95 10.64 6.44
C LEU A 28 -1.65 9.90 6.76
N THR A 29 -1.70 8.56 6.91
CA THR A 29 -0.54 7.76 7.32
C THR A 29 0.17 7.07 6.15
N GLU A 30 -0.45 7.02 4.97
CA GLU A 30 0.00 6.27 3.80
C GLU A 30 0.14 4.75 4.04
N GLU A 31 -0.41 4.24 5.16
CA GLU A 31 -0.37 2.83 5.51
C GLU A 31 -1.65 2.10 5.05
N PRO A 32 -1.55 0.81 4.65
CA PRO A 32 -2.72 0.02 4.32
C PRO A 32 -3.53 -0.33 5.58
N VAL A 33 -4.81 0.07 5.59
CA VAL A 33 -5.78 -0.25 6.64
C VAL A 33 -6.75 -1.32 6.15
N VAL A 34 -6.93 -2.37 6.95
CA VAL A 34 -7.88 -3.45 6.64
C VAL A 34 -9.30 -2.99 6.90
N LEU A 35 -10.13 -3.04 5.86
CA LEU A 35 -11.54 -2.64 5.90
C LEU A 35 -12.46 -3.85 6.09
N ALA A 36 -12.14 -4.94 5.40
CA ALA A 36 -12.88 -6.18 5.49
C ALA A 36 -11.97 -7.40 5.30
N VAL A 37 -12.33 -8.48 5.97
CA VAL A 37 -11.76 -9.82 5.76
C VAL A 37 -12.91 -10.80 5.61
N VAL A 38 -12.87 -11.60 4.54
CA VAL A 38 -13.83 -12.69 4.30
C VAL A 38 -13.07 -14.00 4.42
N ASP A 39 -13.51 -14.86 5.32
CA ASP A 39 -13.09 -16.26 5.34
C ASP A 39 -13.82 -16.99 4.21
N LEU A 40 -13.09 -17.37 3.17
CA LEU A 40 -13.65 -17.99 1.98
C LEU A 40 -14.00 -19.48 2.17
N ASP A 41 -13.50 -20.10 3.23
CA ASP A 41 -13.80 -21.50 3.54
C ASP A 41 -15.02 -21.64 4.45
N THR A 42 -15.34 -20.63 5.27
CA THR A 42 -16.56 -20.59 6.10
C THR A 42 -17.65 -19.65 5.57
N GLY A 43 -17.30 -18.71 4.70
CA GLY A 43 -18.20 -17.66 4.22
C GLY A 43 -18.43 -16.50 5.20
N ILE A 44 -17.78 -16.51 6.37
CA ILE A 44 -17.94 -15.46 7.38
C ILE A 44 -17.23 -14.19 6.91
N ARG A 45 -17.92 -13.04 7.01
CA ARG A 45 -17.40 -11.72 6.63
C ARG A 45 -17.28 -10.82 7.85
N TYR A 46 -16.07 -10.32 8.07
CA TYR A 46 -15.75 -9.31 9.07
C TYR A 46 -15.56 -7.99 8.36
N ARG A 47 -16.29 -6.94 8.77
CA ARG A 47 -16.27 -5.62 8.12
C ARG A 47 -16.31 -4.53 9.17
N ARG A 48 -15.48 -3.50 8.98
CA ARG A 48 -15.54 -2.27 9.77
C ARG A 48 -16.79 -1.47 9.42
N THR A 49 -17.47 -0.90 10.42
CA THR A 49 -18.75 -0.20 10.25
C THR A 49 -18.60 1.21 9.65
N ASP A 50 -17.38 1.73 9.63
CA ASP A 50 -17.11 3.10 9.20
C ASP A 50 -17.35 3.27 7.70
N GLU A 51 -17.87 4.45 7.32
CA GLU A 51 -18.16 4.80 5.93
C GLU A 51 -16.84 5.04 5.18
N VAL A 52 -16.37 4.01 4.49
CA VAL A 52 -15.13 4.06 3.72
C VAL A 52 -15.36 4.76 2.38
N ARG A 53 -14.61 5.84 2.11
CA ARG A 53 -14.61 6.55 0.82
C ARG A 53 -13.20 6.52 0.22
N GLY A 54 -13.07 6.17 -1.05
CA GLY A 54 -11.79 6.18 -1.79
C GLY A 54 -11.49 4.90 -2.58
N GLU A 55 -10.28 4.80 -3.14
CA GLU A 55 -9.81 3.60 -3.83
C GLU A 55 -9.41 2.52 -2.81
N PHE A 56 -9.84 1.28 -3.06
CA PHE A 56 -9.51 0.12 -2.25
C PHE A 56 -8.85 -0.96 -3.11
N SER A 57 -7.98 -1.75 -2.50
CA SER A 57 -7.38 -2.92 -3.10
C SER A 57 -8.02 -4.19 -2.54
N ARG A 58 -8.08 -5.24 -3.36
CA ARG A 58 -8.65 -6.55 -3.01
C ARG A 58 -7.68 -7.63 -3.41
N TRP A 59 -7.36 -8.52 -2.48
CA TRP A 59 -6.45 -9.65 -2.73
C TRP A 59 -6.84 -10.87 -1.89
N ILE A 60 -6.36 -12.05 -2.29
CA ILE A 60 -6.63 -13.33 -1.63
C ILE A 60 -5.34 -13.85 -1.02
N GLY A 61 -5.42 -14.49 0.14
CA GLY A 61 -4.28 -15.13 0.80
C GLY A 61 -4.69 -16.36 1.61
N ARG A 62 -3.70 -17.08 2.17
CA ARG A 62 -3.89 -18.16 3.15
C ARG A 62 -3.43 -17.71 4.53
N VAL A 63 -4.22 -17.98 5.55
CA VAL A 63 -3.83 -17.71 6.93
C VAL A 63 -2.71 -18.64 7.36
N LEU A 64 -1.57 -18.06 7.75
CA LEU A 64 -0.45 -18.77 8.38
C LEU A 64 -0.54 -18.72 9.90
N GLU A 65 -1.06 -17.63 10.47
CA GLU A 65 -1.17 -17.45 11.91
C GLU A 65 -2.31 -16.48 12.22
N CYS A 66 -3.05 -16.74 13.31
CA CYS A 66 -4.09 -15.86 13.82
C CYS A 66 -3.94 -15.73 15.33
N THR A 67 -3.58 -14.52 15.78
CA THR A 67 -3.51 -14.18 17.20
C THR A 67 -4.65 -13.24 17.54
N VAL A 68 -5.55 -13.67 18.43
CA VAL A 68 -6.66 -12.87 18.93
C VAL A 68 -6.35 -12.44 20.36
N THR A 69 -6.23 -11.13 20.57
CA THR A 69 -6.12 -10.55 21.90
C THR A 69 -7.52 -10.30 22.47
N ILE A 70 -7.79 -10.93 23.61
CA ILE A 70 -9.08 -10.84 24.32
C ILE A 70 -8.98 -9.77 25.40
N GLY A 71 -10.02 -8.92 25.51
CA GLY A 71 -10.09 -7.79 26.45
C GLY A 71 -9.93 -6.42 25.77
N GLY A 72 -10.51 -5.38 26.37
CA GLY A 72 -10.52 -4.02 25.81
C GLY A 72 -11.28 -3.92 24.49
N ALA A 73 -10.78 -3.12 23.54
CA ALA A 73 -11.40 -2.88 22.24
C ALA A 73 -11.32 -4.08 21.26
N GLY A 74 -10.67 -5.18 21.63
CA GLY A 74 -10.44 -6.34 20.77
C GLY A 74 -9.40 -6.07 19.68
N ARG A 75 -8.45 -6.99 19.52
CA ARG A 75 -7.41 -6.89 18.49
C ARG A 75 -7.08 -8.25 17.94
N THR A 76 -7.05 -8.37 16.62
CA THR A 76 -6.56 -9.57 15.92
C THR A 76 -5.35 -9.20 15.07
N VAL A 77 -4.34 -10.06 15.10
CA VAL A 77 -3.18 -10.02 14.19
C VAL A 77 -3.20 -11.28 13.34
N LEU A 78 -3.23 -11.13 12.02
CA LEU A 78 -3.16 -12.24 11.05
C LEU A 78 -1.84 -12.18 10.29
N ARG A 79 -1.15 -13.32 10.17
CA ARG A 79 -0.12 -13.51 9.13
C ARG A 79 -0.75 -14.26 7.98
N VAL A 80 -0.64 -13.69 6.78
CA VAL A 80 -1.30 -14.21 5.58
C VAL A 80 -0.30 -14.33 4.46
N ASP A 81 -0.24 -15.49 3.81
CA ASP A 81 0.51 -15.70 2.57
C ASP A 81 -0.38 -15.37 1.36
N PRO A 82 -0.11 -14.29 0.59
CA PRO A 82 -0.92 -13.93 -0.56
C PRO A 82 -0.94 -15.03 -1.65
N ILE A 83 -2.11 -15.33 -2.21
CA ILE A 83 -2.31 -16.30 -3.29
C ILE A 83 -2.53 -15.55 -4.60
N GLY A 84 -1.66 -15.82 -5.59
CA GLY A 84 -1.75 -15.23 -6.93
C GLY A 84 -0.87 -13.99 -7.11
N SER A 85 -0.54 -13.70 -8.37
CA SER A 85 0.48 -12.70 -8.74
C SER A 85 -0.04 -11.26 -8.72
N GLY A 86 0.52 -10.43 -7.85
CA GLY A 86 1.15 -9.17 -8.27
C GLY A 86 0.29 -7.99 -8.71
N ALA A 87 -1.04 -8.03 -8.72
CA ALA A 87 -1.83 -6.86 -9.15
C ALA A 87 -1.75 -5.67 -8.17
N THR A 88 -1.74 -5.95 -6.86
CA THR A 88 -1.62 -4.90 -5.83
C THR A 88 -0.19 -4.38 -5.71
N GLU A 89 0.82 -5.27 -5.82
CA GLU A 89 2.24 -4.88 -5.86
C GLU A 89 2.58 -4.11 -7.14
N ALA A 90 2.00 -4.47 -8.29
CA ALA A 90 2.15 -3.72 -9.54
C ALA A 90 1.54 -2.33 -9.44
N LYS A 91 0.37 -2.16 -8.81
CA LYS A 91 -0.21 -0.82 -8.58
C LYS A 91 0.65 0.03 -7.64
N GLY A 92 1.11 -0.53 -6.52
CA GLY A 92 2.03 0.18 -5.62
C GLY A 92 3.36 0.55 -6.30
N ALA A 93 3.91 -0.35 -7.11
CA ALA A 93 5.11 -0.09 -7.91
C ALA A 93 4.87 0.95 -9.03
N LEU A 94 3.70 0.96 -9.67
CA LEU A 94 3.31 1.97 -10.66
C LEU A 94 3.18 3.35 -10.03
N TYR A 95 2.49 3.46 -8.88
CA TYR A 95 2.40 4.74 -8.16
C TYR A 95 3.78 5.23 -7.69
N GLY A 96 4.64 4.34 -7.21
CA GLY A 96 6.03 4.68 -6.86
C GLY A 96 6.86 5.12 -8.08
N ALA A 97 6.64 4.52 -9.25
CA ALA A 97 7.31 4.88 -10.49
C ALA A 97 6.84 6.24 -11.03
N ASP A 98 5.55 6.54 -10.98
CA ASP A 98 4.99 7.84 -11.37
C ASP A 98 5.53 8.95 -10.45
N ALA A 99 5.56 8.73 -9.14
CA ALA A 99 6.15 9.68 -8.18
C ALA A 99 7.65 9.91 -8.43
N ALA A 100 8.41 8.85 -8.75
CA ALA A 100 9.82 8.97 -9.10
C ALA A 100 10.03 9.70 -10.43
N ALA A 101 9.16 9.48 -11.43
CA ALA A 101 9.21 10.17 -12.72
C ALA A 101 8.91 11.67 -12.57
N ASP A 102 7.91 12.03 -11.76
CA ASP A 102 7.60 13.42 -11.45
C ASP A 102 8.75 14.11 -10.69
N ALA A 103 9.37 13.41 -9.73
CA ALA A 103 10.54 13.91 -9.03
C ALA A 103 11.75 14.13 -9.97
N ALA A 104 11.99 13.20 -10.90
CA ALA A 104 13.06 13.31 -11.89
C ALA A 104 12.81 14.47 -12.87
N LYS A 105 11.56 14.67 -13.31
CA LYS A 105 11.18 15.79 -14.17
C LYS A 105 11.36 17.14 -13.46
N ALA A 106 10.98 17.23 -12.18
CA ALA A 106 11.20 18.41 -11.38
C ALA A 106 12.70 18.75 -11.20
N GLU A 107 13.57 17.75 -11.11
CA GLU A 107 15.03 17.96 -11.08
C GLU A 107 15.57 18.39 -12.46
N ALA A 108 15.07 17.80 -13.55
CA ALA A 108 15.46 18.19 -14.90
C ALA A 108 15.06 19.64 -15.21
N ASP A 109 13.86 20.07 -14.81
CA ASP A 109 13.40 21.45 -14.96
C ASP A 109 14.27 22.44 -14.14
N ARG A 110 14.83 21.99 -13.01
CA ARG A 110 15.83 22.77 -12.24
C ARG A 110 17.16 22.93 -12.99
N TRP A 111 17.57 21.93 -13.78
CA TRP A 111 18.83 21.95 -14.53
C TRP A 111 18.72 22.60 -15.90
N GLY A 112 17.53 22.63 -16.51
CA GLY A 112 17.26 23.25 -17.82
C GLY A 112 17.33 24.78 -17.86
N GLY A 113 17.63 25.43 -16.74
CA GLY A 113 17.60 26.89 -16.57
C GLY A 113 18.96 27.62 -16.62
N THR A 114 19.98 27.06 -17.28
CA THR A 114 21.21 27.82 -17.58
C THR A 114 21.55 27.79 -19.06
N ASP A 115 20.61 28.27 -19.89
CA ASP A 115 20.97 28.92 -21.16
C ASP A 115 21.57 30.31 -20.84
N ARG A 116 22.64 30.32 -20.04
CA ARG A 116 23.47 31.52 -19.89
C ARG A 116 24.25 31.59 -21.21
N PRO A 117 24.00 32.59 -22.08
CA PRO A 117 24.82 32.74 -23.27
C PRO A 117 26.29 32.85 -22.82
N PRO A 118 27.22 32.18 -23.53
CA PRO A 118 28.63 32.23 -23.17
C PRO A 118 29.07 33.70 -23.11
N ALA A 119 29.82 34.06 -22.06
CA ALA A 119 30.36 35.40 -21.93
C ALA A 119 31.26 35.68 -23.14
N GLU A 120 31.03 36.79 -23.85
CA GLU A 120 31.87 37.24 -24.95
C GLU A 120 33.33 37.34 -24.47
N GLU A 121 34.24 36.66 -25.18
CA GLU A 121 35.67 36.77 -24.91
C GLU A 121 36.12 38.21 -25.21
N PRO A 122 36.84 38.88 -24.29
CA PRO A 122 37.27 40.25 -24.52
C PRO A 122 38.27 40.29 -25.70
N GLU A 123 38.01 41.19 -26.65
CA GLU A 123 38.86 41.41 -27.82
C GLU A 123 40.31 41.66 -27.39
N ARG A 124 41.22 40.76 -27.82
CA ARG A 124 42.65 40.94 -27.66
C ARG A 124 43.17 41.78 -28.83
N PHE A 125 43.39 43.06 -28.58
CA PHE A 125 44.17 43.91 -29.48
C PHE A 125 45.65 43.49 -29.41
N TRP A 126 46.23 43.17 -30.56
CA TRP A 126 47.67 42.99 -30.77
C TRP A 126 48.22 44.18 -31.55
#